data_AF-A0A5K0UWE8-F1
#
_entry.id   AF-A0A5K0UWE8-F1
#
_cell.length_a   1.000
_cell.length_b   1.000
_cell.length_c   1.000
_cell.angle_alpha   90.00
_cell.angle_beta   90.00
_cell.angle_gamma   90.00
#
_symmetry.space_group_name_H-M   'P 1'
#
loop_
_entity.id
_entity.type
_entity.pdbx_description
1 polymer ?
#
loop_
_entity_poly.entity_id
_entity_poly.type
_entity_poly.pdbx_seq_one_letter_code
_entity_poly.pdbx_strand_id
1 'polypeptide(L)'
;IGQGTYSNVFRARDLETGKIVALKKVRFINQDPESVRFMAREIHILRRLDHPNVVKLEGIVTSRMSCSLYLVFEYMEHDLAGLAGMPGVKFSEPQ
;
A
#
# COMPACT_ATOMS: atom_id res chain seq x y z
N ILE A 1 -7.17 -6.45 2.98
CA ILE A 1 -7.99 -5.40 2.34
C ILE A 1 -7.83 -5.37 0.84
N GLY A 2 -6.69 -5.79 0.29
CA GLY A 2 -6.54 -5.95 -1.15
C GLY A 2 -5.44 -6.95 -1.51
N GLN A 3 -5.48 -7.46 -2.73
CA GLN A 3 -4.41 -8.28 -3.30
C GLN A 3 -3.93 -7.61 -4.59
N GLY A 4 -2.66 -7.20 -4.61
CA GLY A 4 -1.99 -6.78 -5.83
C GLY A 4 -1.29 -7.96 -6.49
N THR A 5 -0.82 -7.78 -7.72
CA THR A 5 -0.10 -8.79 -8.51
C THR A 5 1.06 -9.43 -7.75
N TYR A 6 1.80 -8.62 -6.98
CA TYR A 6 3.00 -9.03 -6.24
C TYR A 6 2.91 -8.76 -4.73
N SER A 7 1.70 -8.50 -4.20
CA SER A 7 1.57 -8.10 -2.80
C SER A 7 0.22 -8.40 -2.18
N ASN A 8 0.19 -8.52 -0.86
CA ASN A 8 -1.04 -8.50 -0.08
C ASN A 8 -1.08 -7.25 0.77
N VAL A 9 -2.23 -6.62 0.84
CA VAL A 9 -2.45 -5.43 1.66
C VAL A 9 -3.32 -5.80 2.85
N PHE A 10 -2.82 -5.54 4.05
CA PHE A 10 -3.49 -5.79 5.33
C PHE A 10 -3.88 -4.46 5.98
N ARG A 11 -5.01 -4.43 6.67
CA ARG A 11 -5.33 -3.34 7.59
C ARG A 11 -4.68 -3.67 8.92
N ALA A 12 -3.93 -2.73 9.49
CA ALA A 12 -3.27 -2.88 10.77
C ALA A 12 -3.50 -1.65 11.64
N ARG A 13 -3.15 -1.78 12.91
CA ARG A 13 -3.14 -0.69 13.89
C ARG A 13 -1.71 -0.52 14.36
N ASP A 14 -1.19 0.70 14.25
CA ASP A 14 0.01 1.09 14.96
C ASP A 14 -0.27 1.10 16.46
N LEU A 15 0.51 0.35 17.23
CA LEU A 15 0.29 0.16 18.67
C LEU A 15 0.77 1.36 19.50
N GLU A 16 1.69 2.17 18.98
CA GLU A 16 2.21 3.34 19.68
C GLU A 16 1.26 4.53 19.48
N THR A 17 0.84 4.77 18.25
CA THR A 17 -0.01 5.93 17.90
C THR A 17 -1.51 5.62 17.91
N GLY A 18 -1.90 4.35 17.86
CA GLY A 18 -3.28 3.91 17.69
C GLY A 18 -3.83 4.08 16.26
N LYS A 19 -3.04 4.63 15.33
CA LYS A 19 -3.45 4.93 13.96
C LYS A 19 -3.73 3.66 13.16
N ILE A 20 -4.80 3.67 12.36
CA ILE A 20 -5.07 2.61 11.39
C ILE A 20 -4.23 2.84 10.14
N VAL A 21 -3.51 1.80 9.71
CA VAL A 21 -2.58 1.84 8.57
C VAL A 21 -2.83 0.68 7.61
N ALA A 22 -2.37 0.85 6.37
CA ALA A 22 -2.33 -0.20 5.36
C ALA A 22 -0.90 -0.77 5.24
N LEU A 23 -0.76 -2.08 5.46
CA LEU A 23 0.51 -2.80 5.32
C LEU A 23 0.54 -3.57 4.00
N LYS A 24 1.32 -3.11 3.03
CA LYS A 24 1.57 -3.82 1.77
C LYS A 24 2.76 -4.78 1.97
N LYS A 25 2.47 -6.06 2.16
CA LYS A 25 3.47 -7.14 2.21
C LYS A 25 3.96 -7.45 0.79
N VAL A 26 5.23 -7.19 0.55
CA VAL A 26 5.89 -7.49 -0.72
C VAL A 26 6.20 -8.98 -0.80
N ARG A 27 5.82 -9.63 -1.90
CA ARG A 27 6.19 -11.02 -2.19
C ARG A 27 7.45 -11.03 -3.05
N PHE A 28 8.55 -11.56 -2.52
CA PHE A 28 9.74 -11.85 -3.33
C PHE A 28 9.52 -13.18 -4.06
N ILE A 29 9.21 -13.13 -5.34
CA ILE A 29 9.10 -14.33 -6.18
C ILE A 29 10.52 -14.73 -6.60
N ASN A 30 10.97 -15.91 -6.20
CA ASN A 30 12.21 -16.57 -6.63
C ASN A 30 13.53 -15.77 -6.46
N GLN A 31 13.53 -14.68 -5.68
CA GLN A 31 14.69 -13.77 -5.55
C GLN A 31 15.26 -13.30 -6.89
N ASP A 32 14.38 -13.19 -7.91
CA ASP A 32 14.77 -12.70 -9.22
C ASP A 32 15.31 -11.25 -9.12
N PRO A 33 16.55 -10.97 -9.60
CA PRO A 33 17.15 -9.65 -9.53
C PRO A 33 16.31 -8.54 -10.16
N GLU A 34 15.55 -8.83 -11.22
CA GLU A 34 14.69 -7.86 -11.88
C GLU A 34 13.48 -7.48 -11.01
N SER A 35 12.86 -8.47 -10.37
CA SER A 35 11.80 -8.24 -9.38
C SER A 35 12.29 -7.38 -8.21
N VAL A 36 13.51 -7.62 -7.71
CA VAL A 36 14.11 -6.78 -6.64
C VAL A 36 14.36 -5.36 -7.13
N ARG A 37 14.89 -5.18 -8.35
CA ARG A 37 15.13 -3.87 -8.97
C ARG A 37 13.84 -3.08 -9.13
N PHE A 38 12.77 -3.74 -9.59
CA PHE A 38 11.45 -3.12 -9.74
C PHE A 38 10.92 -2.61 -8.38
N MET A 39 11.00 -3.45 -7.34
CA MET A 39 10.57 -3.07 -6.00
C MET A 39 11.40 -1.93 -5.42
N ALA A 40 12.72 -1.97 -5.58
CA ALA A 40 13.61 -0.90 -5.12
C ALA A 40 13.27 0.43 -5.80
N ARG A 41 12.95 0.41 -7.11
CA ARG A 41 12.52 1.60 -7.85
C ARG A 41 11.19 2.15 -7.34
N GLU A 42 10.21 1.28 -7.10
CA GLU A 42 8.90 1.68 -6.56
C GLU A 42 9.06 2.37 -5.19
N ILE A 43 9.83 1.76 -4.28
CA ILE A 43 10.12 2.33 -2.95
C ILE A 43 10.84 3.67 -3.08
N HIS A 44 11.85 3.77 -3.95
CA HIS A 44 12.62 5.00 -4.15
C HIS A 44 11.75 6.17 -4.63
N ILE A 45 10.82 5.90 -5.55
CA ILE A 45 9.87 6.90 -6.03
C ILE A 45 8.91 7.29 -4.89
N LEU A 46 8.29 6.31 -4.22
CA LEU A 46 7.33 6.55 -3.14
C LEU A 46 7.92 7.36 -1.98
N ARG A 47 9.20 7.16 -1.64
CA ARG A 47 9.89 7.94 -0.60
C ARG A 47 10.08 9.42 -0.95
N ARG A 48 9.98 9.79 -2.22
CA ARG A 48 10.16 11.17 -2.71
C ARG A 48 8.84 11.89 -2.97
N LEU A 49 7.73 11.17 -2.95
CA LEU A 49 6.41 11.74 -3.19
C LEU A 49 5.84 12.27 -1.88
N ASP A 50 5.59 13.58 -1.85
CA ASP A 50 4.91 14.27 -0.75
C ASP A 50 3.90 15.25 -1.35
N HIS A 51 2.67 14.77 -1.55
CA HIS A 51 1.60 15.54 -2.19
C HIS A 51 0.24 15.10 -1.64
N PRO A 52 -0.71 16.03 -1.38
CA PRO A 52 -2.01 15.70 -0.78
C PRO A 52 -2.85 14.68 -1.58
N ASN A 53 -2.65 14.58 -2.89
CA ASN A 53 -3.36 13.63 -3.76
C ASN A 53 -2.56 12.36 -4.09
N VAL A 54 -1.44 12.12 -3.42
CA VAL A 54 -0.61 10.93 -3.63
C VAL A 54 -0.43 10.21 -2.30
N VAL A 55 -0.68 8.90 -2.29
CA VAL A 55 -0.53 8.11 -1.06
C VAL A 55 0.91 8.16 -0.57
N LYS A 56 1.09 8.51 0.71
CA LYS A 56 2.40 8.66 1.33
C LYS A 56 2.90 7.32 1.88
N LEU A 57 4.16 6.99 1.59
CA LEU A 57 4.86 5.91 2.26
C LEU A 57 5.31 6.41 3.65
N GLU A 58 4.62 5.98 4.70
CA GLU A 58 4.90 6.40 6.07
C GLU A 58 6.13 5.68 6.65
N GLY A 59 6.39 4.45 6.18
CA GLY A 59 7.49 3.67 6.69
C GLY A 59 7.71 2.36 5.97
N ILE A 60 8.81 1.70 6.36
CA ILE A 60 9.20 0.38 5.87
C ILE A 60 9.49 -0.49 7.09
N VAL A 61 8.85 -1.65 7.15
CA VAL A 61 9.05 -2.63 8.22
C VAL A 61 9.61 -3.91 7.63
N THR A 62 10.63 -4.48 8.27
CA THR A 62 11.23 -5.74 7.87
C THR A 62 11.11 -6.77 8.98
N SER A 63 10.74 -8.00 8.61
CA SER A 63 10.77 -9.13 9.54
C SER A 63 12.11 -9.86 9.40
N ARG A 64 12.88 -9.91 10.49
CA ARG A 64 14.19 -10.61 10.53
C ARG A 64 14.06 -12.12 10.37
N MET A 65 12.92 -12.71 10.75
CA MET A 65 12.72 -14.16 10.70
C MET A 65 12.24 -14.66 9.34
N SER A 66 11.49 -13.83 8.60
CA SER A 66 10.79 -14.27 7.38
C SER A 66 11.23 -13.54 6.12
N CYS A 67 12.31 -12.73 6.20
CA CYS A 67 12.79 -11.85 5.13
C CYS A 67 11.67 -11.06 4.43
N SER A 68 10.60 -10.77 5.17
CA SER A 68 9.40 -10.14 4.62
C SER A 68 9.50 -8.64 4.75
N LEU A 69 9.23 -7.95 3.66
CA LEU A 69 9.22 -6.50 3.56
C LEU A 69 7.78 -6.00 3.55
N TYR A 70 7.48 -5.03 4.41
CA TYR A 70 6.19 -4.38 4.51
C TYR A 70 6.37 -2.88 4.27
N LEU A 71 5.54 -2.35 3.38
CA LEU A 71 5.43 -0.92 3.14
C LEU A 71 4.20 -0.41 3.89
N VAL A 72 4.40 0.63 4.70
CA VAL A 72 3.35 1.23 5.55
C VAL A 72 2.79 2.44 4.83
N PHE A 73 1.47 2.44 4.63
CA PHE A 73 0.73 3.54 4.01
C PHE A 73 -0.41 3.97 4.93
N GLU A 74 -0.92 5.18 4.69
CA GLU A 74 -2.22 5.59 5.21
C GLU A 74 -3.31 4.63 4.74
N TYR A 75 -4.22 4.29 5.66
CA TYR A 75 -5.39 3.47 5.32
C TYR A 75 -6.49 4.32 4.71
N MET A 76 -6.90 3.99 3.50
CA MET A 76 -8.09 4.55 2.85
C MET A 76 -9.27 3.59 3.06
N GLU A 77 -10.42 4.12 3.45
CA GLU A 77 -11.62 3.30 3.69
C GLU A 77 -12.17 2.69 2.40
N HIS A 78 -12.02 3.41 1.29
CA HIS A 78 -12.54 3.01 0.00
C HIS A 78 -11.53 3.26 -1.12
N ASP A 79 -11.59 2.44 -2.16
CA ASP A 79 -11.07 2.77 -3.48
C ASP A 79 -12.21 3.27 -4.38
N LEU A 80 -11.85 3.89 -5.51
CA LEU A 80 -12.84 4.47 -6.41
C LEU A 80 -13.74 3.40 -7.04
N ALA A 81 -13.19 2.22 -7.35
CA ALA A 81 -13.96 1.11 -7.90
C ALA A 81 -15.02 0.60 -6.90
N GLY A 82 -14.66 0.50 -5.63
CA GLY A 82 -15.54 0.13 -4.53
C GLY A 82 -16.64 1.18 -4.33
N LEU A 83 -16.30 2.47 -4.33
CA LEU A 83 -17.30 3.54 -4.27
C LEU A 83 -18.25 3.50 -5.47
N ALA A 84 -17.74 3.24 -6.67
CA ALA A 84 -18.55 3.18 -7.87
C ALA A 84 -19.49 1.97 -7.94
N GLY A 85 -19.13 0.87 -7.28
CA GLY A 85 -19.97 -0.31 -7.17
C GLY A 85 -21.02 -0.25 -6.03
N MET A 86 -20.94 0.72 -5.12
CA MET A 86 -21.82 0.79 -3.95
C MET A 86 -23.22 1.32 -4.31
N PRO A 87 -24.30 0.56 -4.03
CA PRO A 87 -25.66 1.04 -4.22
C PRO A 87 -25.92 2.30 -3.38
N GLY A 88 -26.37 3.37 -4.03
CA GLY A 88 -26.72 4.62 -3.36
C GLY A 88 -25.63 5.69 -3.33
N VAL A 89 -24.39 5.36 -3.73
CA VAL A 89 -23.37 6.39 -4.02
C VAL A 89 -23.71 7.03 -5.37
N LYS A 90 -23.94 8.36 -5.36
CA LYS A 90 -24.13 9.16 -6.56
C LYS A 90 -22.95 10.12 -6.69
N PHE A 91 -22.17 9.98 -7.75
CA PHE A 91 -21.18 10.99 -8.09
C PHE A 91 -21.90 12.17 -8.74
N SER A 92 -21.53 13.40 -8.35
CA SER A 92 -21.92 14.60 -9.08
C SER A 92 -21.22 14.67 -10.45
N GLU A 93 -21.69 15.56 -11.32
CA GLU A 93 -21.46 15.63 -12.78
C GLU A 93 -20.10 15.12 -13.34
N PRO A 94 -20.10 14.56 -14.56
CA PRO A 94 -18.91 14.05 -15.23
C PRO A 94 -17.90 15.17 -15.54
N GLN A 95 -16.60 14.89 -15.36
CA GLN A 95 -15.50 15.73 -15.87
C GLN A 95 -15.24 15.47 -17.35
#